data_AF-A0AAD6SK88-F1
#
_entry.id   AF-A0AAD6SK88-F1
#
_cell.length_a   1.000
_cell.length_b   1.000
_cell.length_c   1.000
_cell.angle_alpha   90.00
_cell.angle_beta   90.00
_cell.angle_gamma   90.00
#
_symmetry.space_group_name_H-M   'P 1'
#
loop_
_entity.id
_entity.type
_entity.pdbx_description
1 polymer ?
#
loop_
_entity_poly.entity_id
_entity_poly.type
_entity_poly.pdbx_seq_one_letter_code
_entity_poly.pdbx_strand_id
1 'polypeptide(L)'
;MKQFFFDETVRHDGLGDALDENKCPCCQRVHSRQFRRFCCADCGVFVQCLECVQSRHSLSPLHRVKEWNGTFWVNTTLTKLGCVYQLGHGDHTCPRPAPTTHNMVVMDTEVIQTVNDRYCGCDKADRANNLEQLMRNGWYPATTVDPETCATFVALETFRTLNVVGNINVHNFVGAMERQTDPCQVETVPVSFLKRNQEGRLTARLQDRYKAFGRMSRQYSFLKRMKRAGRAHDNGLLASTQNGECAVLCWTCPHDGKNLPEGWRDVAPEFQFVPLINEVFHVLMFLTVVVLGSSTCCSWRWTPTSA
;
A
#
# COMPACT_ATOMS: atom_id res chain seq x y z
N MET A 1 -33.09 11.90 10.46
CA MET A 1 -31.61 11.87 10.47
C MET A 1 -31.04 10.53 10.01
N LYS A 2 -31.37 9.39 10.66
CA LYS A 2 -30.91 8.05 10.18
C LYS A 2 -31.36 7.72 8.75
N GLN A 3 -32.62 8.01 8.42
CA GLN A 3 -33.17 7.80 7.08
C GLN A 3 -32.40 8.61 6.02
N PHE A 4 -32.13 9.89 6.28
CA PHE A 4 -31.32 10.74 5.41
C PHE A 4 -29.95 10.10 5.09
N PHE A 5 -29.21 9.65 6.11
CA PHE A 5 -27.92 8.99 5.87
C PHE A 5 -28.06 7.69 5.06
N PHE A 6 -29.12 6.93 5.29
CA PHE A 6 -29.39 5.71 4.52
C PHE A 6 -29.70 6.04 3.05
N ASP A 7 -30.59 7.00 2.80
CA ASP A 7 -30.98 7.42 1.45
C ASP A 7 -29.77 7.95 0.68
N GLU A 8 -28.93 8.80 1.31
CA GLU A 8 -27.69 9.30 0.70
C GLU A 8 -26.66 8.18 0.49
N THR A 9 -26.59 7.17 1.35
CA THR A 9 -25.70 6.01 1.13
C THR A 9 -26.16 5.19 -0.07
N VAL A 10 -27.46 4.88 -0.15
CA VAL A 10 -28.04 4.11 -1.27
C VAL A 10 -27.96 4.90 -2.58
N ARG A 11 -28.03 6.23 -2.53
CA ARG A 11 -27.83 7.10 -3.70
C ARG A 11 -26.49 6.85 -4.38
N HIS A 12 -25.42 6.53 -3.63
CA HIS A 12 -24.11 6.17 -4.19
C HIS A 12 -24.07 4.81 -4.90
N ASP A 13 -24.99 3.90 -4.59
CA ASP A 13 -25.11 2.60 -5.24
C ASP A 13 -25.89 2.67 -6.57
N GLY A 14 -26.60 3.77 -6.81
CA GLY A 14 -27.36 4.05 -8.02
C GLY A 14 -26.64 4.99 -9.01
N LEU A 15 -27.42 5.54 -9.93
CA LEU A 15 -26.96 6.53 -10.92
C LEU A 15 -27.01 7.97 -10.38
N GLY A 16 -27.66 8.23 -9.23
CA GLY A 16 -27.82 9.57 -8.66
C GLY A 16 -28.41 10.56 -9.68
N ASP A 17 -27.80 11.74 -9.80
CA ASP A 17 -28.24 12.78 -10.75
C ASP A 17 -28.13 12.36 -12.23
N ALA A 18 -27.31 11.35 -12.54
CA ALA A 18 -27.18 10.85 -13.91
C ALA A 18 -28.40 10.06 -14.40
N LEU A 19 -29.40 9.83 -13.53
CA LEU A 19 -30.74 9.35 -13.95
C LEU A 19 -31.45 10.40 -14.80
N ASP A 20 -31.45 11.65 -14.33
CA ASP A 20 -32.11 12.76 -14.99
C ASP A 20 -31.21 13.37 -16.08
N GLU A 21 -29.92 13.50 -15.78
CA GLU A 21 -28.91 14.00 -16.72
C GLU A 21 -28.21 12.85 -17.46
N ASN A 22 -28.89 12.31 -18.48
CA ASN A 22 -28.38 11.19 -19.26
C ASN A 22 -27.25 11.54 -20.26
N LYS A 23 -26.35 12.44 -19.89
CA LYS A 23 -25.23 12.91 -20.73
C LYS A 23 -23.90 12.74 -20.01
N CYS A 24 -22.86 12.42 -20.75
CA CYS A 24 -21.50 12.39 -20.20
C CYS A 24 -21.07 13.84 -19.86
N PRO A 25 -20.66 14.15 -18.61
CA PRO A 25 -20.25 15.50 -18.21
C PRO A 25 -19.05 16.03 -19.00
N CYS A 26 -18.18 15.14 -19.51
CA CYS A 26 -16.95 15.51 -20.19
C CYS A 26 -17.14 15.80 -21.69
N CYS A 27 -17.96 15.02 -22.40
CA CYS A 27 -18.12 15.14 -23.86
C CYS A 27 -19.56 15.47 -24.30
N GLN A 28 -20.49 15.59 -23.35
CA GLN A 28 -21.89 15.97 -23.54
C GLN A 28 -22.71 15.03 -24.43
N ARG A 29 -22.15 13.89 -24.84
CA ARG A 29 -22.85 12.84 -25.59
C ARG A 29 -23.84 12.10 -24.67
N VAL A 30 -25.01 11.79 -25.22
CA VAL A 30 -26.09 11.09 -24.51
C VAL A 30 -25.76 9.61 -24.34
N HIS A 31 -25.97 9.06 -23.15
CA HIS A 31 -25.76 7.64 -22.89
C HIS A 31 -26.85 6.76 -23.49
N SER A 32 -26.43 5.63 -24.05
CA SER A 32 -27.28 4.66 -24.75
C SER A 32 -26.73 3.24 -24.56
N ARG A 33 -27.35 2.23 -25.18
CA ARG A 33 -26.79 0.86 -25.18
C ARG A 33 -25.39 0.78 -25.79
N GLN A 34 -25.12 1.61 -26.80
CA GLN A 34 -23.79 1.70 -27.42
C GLN A 34 -22.88 2.64 -26.61
N PHE A 35 -23.44 3.71 -26.05
CA PHE A 35 -22.70 4.69 -25.25
C PHE A 35 -22.86 4.41 -23.75
N ARG A 36 -22.18 3.34 -23.32
CA ARG A 36 -22.26 2.77 -21.97
C ARG A 36 -21.83 3.76 -20.89
N ARG A 37 -22.27 3.51 -19.66
CA ARG A 37 -22.02 4.35 -18.48
C ARG A 37 -20.99 3.68 -17.58
N PHE A 38 -20.02 4.47 -17.15
CA PHE A 38 -18.95 4.04 -16.26
C PHE A 38 -18.78 5.06 -15.15
N CYS A 39 -18.39 4.61 -13.97
CA CYS A 39 -17.97 5.48 -12.88
C CYS A 39 -16.66 4.96 -12.28
N CYS A 40 -15.90 5.85 -11.67
CA CYS A 40 -14.69 5.49 -10.93
C CYS A 40 -14.93 5.73 -9.44
N ALA A 41 -14.61 4.74 -8.61
CA ALA A 41 -14.76 4.86 -7.16
C ALA A 41 -13.80 5.88 -6.54
N ASP A 42 -12.67 6.16 -7.20
CA ASP A 42 -11.56 6.92 -6.63
C ASP A 42 -11.47 8.35 -7.17
N CYS A 43 -11.98 8.63 -8.38
CA CYS A 43 -11.93 9.98 -8.95
C CYS A 43 -13.08 10.90 -8.49
N GLY A 44 -14.20 10.34 -8.01
CA GLY A 44 -15.36 11.10 -7.57
C GLY A 44 -16.69 10.60 -8.13
N VAL A 45 -17.76 11.32 -7.79
CA VAL A 45 -19.15 10.90 -8.05
C VAL A 45 -19.63 11.45 -9.39
N PHE A 46 -19.12 10.90 -10.49
CA PHE A 46 -19.58 11.25 -11.84
C PHE A 46 -19.66 10.04 -12.76
N VAL A 47 -20.59 10.10 -13.71
CA VAL A 47 -20.80 9.04 -14.71
C VAL A 47 -20.26 9.50 -16.05
N GLN A 48 -19.36 8.70 -16.65
CA GLN A 48 -18.68 9.02 -17.89
C GLN A 48 -18.87 7.89 -18.92
N CYS A 49 -18.59 8.21 -20.18
CA CYS A 49 -18.52 7.20 -21.23
C CYS A 49 -17.16 6.51 -21.26
N LEU A 50 -17.04 5.45 -22.06
CA LEU A 50 -15.81 4.69 -22.22
C LEU A 50 -14.61 5.58 -22.59
N GLU A 51 -14.75 6.41 -23.63
CA GLU A 51 -13.67 7.28 -24.12
C GLU A 51 -13.18 8.26 -23.04
N CYS A 52 -14.11 8.89 -22.32
CA CYS A 52 -13.77 9.84 -21.25
C CYS A 52 -13.14 9.13 -20.05
N VAL A 53 -13.61 7.93 -19.71
CA VAL A 53 -12.98 7.11 -18.66
C VAL A 53 -11.56 6.70 -19.06
N GLN A 54 -11.34 6.22 -20.28
CA GLN A 54 -10.01 5.86 -20.76
C GLN A 54 -9.06 7.06 -20.74
N SER A 55 -9.52 8.22 -21.22
CA SER A 55 -8.74 9.46 -21.21
C SER A 55 -8.36 9.89 -19.79
N ARG A 56 -9.33 9.90 -18.87
CA ARG A 56 -9.12 10.29 -17.47
C ARG A 56 -8.16 9.35 -16.74
N HIS A 57 -8.25 8.05 -16.98
CA HIS A 57 -7.45 7.04 -16.30
C HIS A 57 -6.16 6.67 -17.04
N SER A 58 -5.79 7.43 -18.08
CA SER A 58 -4.53 7.23 -18.80
C SER A 58 -3.30 7.29 -17.88
N LEU A 59 -3.36 8.08 -16.80
CA LEU A 59 -2.30 8.23 -15.80
C LEU A 59 -2.63 7.58 -14.44
N SER A 60 -3.85 7.06 -14.27
CA SER A 60 -4.33 6.46 -13.03
C SER A 60 -4.79 5.03 -13.28
N PRO A 61 -3.87 4.12 -13.63
CA PRO A 61 -4.22 2.78 -14.08
C PRO A 61 -4.76 1.90 -12.95
N LEU A 62 -4.61 2.32 -11.68
CA LEU A 62 -4.98 1.57 -10.48
C LEU A 62 -6.34 1.91 -9.90
N HIS A 63 -7.07 2.84 -10.52
CA HIS A 63 -8.40 3.21 -10.06
C HIS A 63 -9.44 2.13 -10.39
N ARG A 64 -10.37 1.93 -9.46
CA ARG A 64 -11.47 0.98 -9.55
C ARG A 64 -12.60 1.59 -10.37
N VAL A 65 -12.87 0.97 -11.51
CA VAL A 65 -13.94 1.39 -12.42
C VAL A 65 -15.09 0.41 -12.37
N LYS A 66 -16.31 0.93 -12.47
CA LYS A 66 -17.53 0.13 -12.57
C LYS A 66 -18.29 0.50 -13.83
N GLU A 67 -18.98 -0.48 -14.40
CA GLU A 67 -19.86 -0.33 -15.56
C GLU A 67 -21.32 -0.51 -15.13
N TRP A 68 -22.21 0.36 -15.61
CA TRP A 68 -23.64 0.20 -15.38
C TRP A 68 -24.22 -0.82 -16.37
N ASN A 69 -24.69 -1.96 -15.87
CA ASN A 69 -25.28 -3.01 -16.72
C ASN A 69 -26.76 -2.75 -17.08
N GLY A 70 -27.35 -1.67 -16.55
CA GLY A 70 -28.78 -1.35 -16.68
C GLY A 70 -29.54 -1.41 -15.36
N THR A 71 -29.07 -2.21 -14.40
CA THR A 71 -29.71 -2.40 -13.09
C THR A 71 -28.79 -2.07 -11.91
N PHE A 72 -27.49 -2.39 -12.00
CA PHE A 72 -26.51 -2.10 -10.95
C PHE A 72 -25.10 -1.89 -11.53
N TRP A 73 -24.20 -1.41 -10.68
CA TRP A 73 -22.78 -1.26 -11.01
C TRP A 73 -22.04 -2.60 -10.95
N VAL A 74 -21.45 -3.01 -12.06
CA VAL A 74 -20.59 -4.19 -12.17
C VAL A 74 -19.13 -3.76 -12.17
N ASN A 75 -18.30 -4.38 -11.33
CA ASN A 75 -16.86 -4.10 -11.33
C ASN A 75 -16.24 -4.45 -12.68
N THR A 76 -15.40 -3.56 -13.19
CA THR A 76 -14.59 -3.78 -14.40
C THR A 76 -13.17 -3.30 -14.15
N THR A 77 -12.24 -3.59 -15.06
CA THR A 77 -10.86 -3.14 -14.96
C THR A 77 -10.50 -2.29 -16.17
N LEU A 78 -9.61 -1.32 -15.98
CA LEU A 78 -9.12 -0.50 -17.10
C LEU A 78 -8.49 -1.36 -18.20
N THR A 79 -7.89 -2.49 -17.83
CA THR A 79 -7.41 -3.54 -18.75
C THR A 79 -8.55 -4.15 -19.58
N LYS A 80 -9.68 -4.56 -18.97
CA LYS A 80 -10.88 -5.04 -19.69
C LYS A 80 -11.46 -3.95 -20.60
N LEU A 81 -11.30 -2.68 -20.22
CA LEU A 81 -11.71 -1.52 -21.03
C LEU A 81 -10.71 -1.16 -22.14
N GLY A 82 -9.59 -1.87 -22.28
CA GLY A 82 -8.60 -1.63 -23.33
C GLY A 82 -7.59 -0.51 -23.04
N CYS A 83 -7.51 -0.02 -21.81
CA CYS A 83 -6.46 0.92 -21.42
C CYS A 83 -5.10 0.23 -21.42
N VAL A 84 -4.10 0.93 -21.94
CA VAL A 84 -2.68 0.54 -21.84
C VAL A 84 -1.95 1.65 -21.11
N TYR A 85 -1.26 1.27 -20.03
CA TYR A 85 -0.50 2.19 -19.20
C TYR A 85 0.94 2.29 -19.70
N GLN A 86 1.38 3.50 -20.03
CA GLN A 86 2.74 3.74 -20.52
C GLN A 86 3.67 4.00 -19.33
N LEU A 87 4.68 3.15 -19.15
CA LEU A 87 5.76 3.32 -18.19
C LEU A 87 6.91 4.14 -18.78
N GLY A 88 7.70 4.78 -17.91
CA GLY A 88 8.97 5.41 -18.27
C GLY A 88 8.90 6.78 -18.95
N HIS A 89 7.70 7.32 -19.18
CA HIS A 89 7.49 8.67 -19.70
C HIS A 89 6.44 9.36 -18.80
N GLY A 90 6.81 10.49 -18.18
CA GLY A 90 6.02 11.14 -17.12
C GLY A 90 4.74 11.84 -17.61
N ASP A 91 4.61 12.02 -18.92
CA ASP A 91 3.46 12.55 -19.63
C ASP A 91 3.18 11.74 -20.92
N HIS A 92 2.10 12.13 -21.60
CA HIS A 92 1.41 11.43 -22.69
C HIS A 92 2.27 10.60 -23.65
N THR A 93 1.66 9.49 -24.12
CA THR A 93 2.04 8.66 -25.28
C THR A 93 3.51 8.72 -25.67
N CYS A 94 4.26 7.72 -25.23
CA CYS A 94 5.66 7.57 -25.61
C CYS A 94 5.81 7.59 -27.15
N PRO A 95 6.70 8.41 -27.73
CA PRO A 95 6.91 8.47 -29.17
C PRO A 95 7.61 7.22 -29.73
N ARG A 96 8.28 6.44 -28.87
CA ARG A 96 8.89 5.16 -29.22
C ARG A 96 8.62 4.14 -28.11
N PRO A 97 7.39 3.62 -28.02
CA PRO A 97 7.05 2.64 -27.00
C PRO A 97 7.69 1.29 -27.35
N ALA A 98 7.91 0.45 -26.34
CA ALA A 98 8.32 -0.94 -26.58
C ALA A 98 7.24 -1.67 -27.42
N PRO A 99 7.63 -2.64 -28.26
CA PRO A 99 6.69 -3.32 -29.15
C PRO A 99 5.69 -4.20 -28.41
N THR A 100 6.03 -4.64 -27.20
CA THR A 100 5.26 -5.61 -26.43
C THR A 100 4.50 -4.93 -25.29
N THR A 101 3.24 -5.32 -25.11
CA THR A 101 2.46 -5.03 -23.90
C THR A 101 2.59 -6.19 -22.92
N HIS A 102 2.69 -5.86 -21.64
CA HIS A 102 2.80 -6.82 -20.56
C HIS A 102 1.54 -6.79 -19.69
N ASN A 103 1.26 -7.92 -19.03
CA ASN A 103 0.19 -8.02 -18.05
C ASN A 103 0.83 -8.01 -16.66
N MET A 104 0.88 -6.85 -16.03
CA MET A 104 1.47 -6.67 -14.70
C MET A 104 0.39 -6.76 -13.63
N VAL A 105 0.57 -7.62 -12.63
CA VAL A 105 -0.24 -7.60 -11.41
C VAL A 105 0.32 -6.52 -10.49
N VAL A 106 -0.47 -5.49 -10.21
CA VAL A 106 -0.08 -4.42 -9.29
C VAL A 106 -0.92 -4.52 -8.01
N MET A 107 -0.23 -4.58 -6.88
CA MET A 107 -0.81 -4.58 -5.54
C MET A 107 -0.74 -3.15 -4.98
N ASP A 108 -1.90 -2.52 -4.84
CA ASP A 108 -2.06 -1.19 -4.23
C ASP A 108 -2.86 -1.28 -2.93
N THR A 109 -2.95 -0.19 -2.15
CA THR A 109 -3.56 -0.19 -0.81
C THR A 109 -4.99 -0.70 -0.78
N GLU A 110 -5.77 -0.47 -1.85
CA GLU A 110 -7.19 -0.79 -1.90
C GLU A 110 -7.56 -1.85 -2.95
N VAL A 111 -6.61 -2.22 -3.81
CA VAL A 111 -6.90 -3.08 -4.95
C VAL A 111 -5.66 -3.85 -5.38
N ILE A 112 -5.87 -5.12 -5.70
CA ILE A 112 -4.97 -5.91 -6.52
C ILE A 112 -5.59 -6.03 -7.91
N GLN A 113 -4.87 -5.60 -8.94
CA GLN A 113 -5.39 -5.60 -10.29
C GLN A 113 -4.31 -5.84 -11.33
N THR A 114 -4.72 -6.45 -12.45
CA THR A 114 -3.85 -6.61 -13.62
C THR A 114 -3.95 -5.39 -14.50
N VAL A 115 -2.82 -4.76 -14.77
CA VAL A 115 -2.65 -3.61 -15.67
C VAL A 115 -1.97 -4.09 -16.94
N ASN A 116 -2.50 -3.67 -18.09
CA ASN A 116 -1.76 -3.76 -19.35
C ASN A 116 -0.75 -2.63 -19.39
N ASP A 117 0.53 -2.92 -19.15
CA ASP A 117 1.59 -1.92 -19.19
C ASP A 117 2.44 -2.04 -20.45
N ARG A 118 3.09 -0.93 -20.80
CA ARG A 118 4.04 -0.85 -21.91
C ARG A 118 5.23 -0.02 -21.50
N TYR A 119 6.42 -0.57 -21.64
CA TYR A 119 7.66 0.15 -21.35
C TYR A 119 7.97 1.23 -22.38
N CYS A 120 8.72 2.25 -21.95
CA CYS A 120 9.31 3.24 -22.84
C CYS A 120 10.56 2.66 -23.50
N GLY A 121 10.67 2.83 -24.82
CA GLY A 121 11.85 2.46 -25.62
C GLY A 121 12.66 3.67 -26.09
N CYS A 122 12.41 4.87 -25.56
CA CYS A 122 13.13 6.07 -25.95
C CYS A 122 14.54 6.10 -25.35
N ASP A 123 15.54 6.41 -26.18
CA ASP A 123 16.93 6.62 -25.71
C ASP A 123 17.05 7.80 -24.74
N LYS A 124 16.12 8.77 -24.84
CA LYS A 124 16.02 9.96 -23.98
C LYS A 124 15.34 9.68 -22.63
N ALA A 125 14.69 8.53 -22.44
CA ALA A 125 14.15 8.10 -21.15
C ALA A 125 15.26 7.53 -20.24
N ASP A 126 16.40 8.22 -20.21
CA ASP A 126 17.47 8.07 -19.24
C ASP A 126 18.18 6.69 -19.24
N ARG A 127 18.17 5.99 -20.39
CA ARG A 127 18.69 4.60 -20.54
C ARG A 127 18.12 3.62 -19.49
N ALA A 128 16.96 3.96 -18.92
CA ALA A 128 16.40 3.20 -17.82
C ALA A 128 15.92 1.83 -18.31
N ASN A 129 16.45 0.76 -17.71
CA ASN A 129 15.95 -0.58 -17.96
C ASN A 129 14.50 -0.75 -17.43
N ASN A 130 13.84 -1.85 -17.79
CA ASN A 130 12.44 -2.09 -17.40
C ASN A 130 12.22 -2.01 -15.87
N LEU A 131 13.19 -2.50 -15.09
CA LEU A 131 13.14 -2.47 -13.62
C LEU A 131 13.21 -1.04 -13.08
N GLU A 132 14.09 -0.22 -13.63
CA GLU A 132 14.24 1.19 -13.26
C GLU A 132 12.99 1.99 -13.63
N GLN A 133 12.36 1.71 -14.78
CA GLN A 133 11.09 2.34 -15.17
C GLN A 133 9.98 2.04 -14.16
N LEU A 134 9.85 0.79 -13.69
CA LEU A 134 8.90 0.43 -12.62
C LEU A 134 9.21 1.16 -11.32
N MET A 135 10.47 1.14 -10.89
CA MET A 135 10.90 1.77 -9.63
C MET A 135 10.69 3.29 -9.65
N ARG A 136 10.97 3.95 -10.79
CA ARG A 136 10.71 5.39 -10.99
C ARG A 136 9.22 5.71 -11.02
N ASN A 137 8.40 4.79 -11.52
CA ASN A 137 6.93 4.88 -11.45
C ASN A 137 6.37 4.67 -10.03
N GLY A 138 7.21 4.31 -9.07
CA GLY A 138 6.77 3.98 -7.71
C GLY A 138 6.18 2.58 -7.59
N TRP A 139 6.47 1.68 -8.53
CA TRP A 139 6.08 0.28 -8.48
C TRP A 139 7.30 -0.55 -8.12
N TYR A 140 7.27 -1.16 -6.94
CA TYR A 140 8.31 -2.06 -6.45
C TYR A 140 8.06 -3.47 -6.99
N PRO A 141 8.99 -4.06 -7.75
CA PRO A 141 8.81 -5.37 -8.37
C PRO A 141 9.12 -6.52 -7.40
N ALA A 142 8.42 -7.65 -7.54
CA ALA A 142 8.63 -8.85 -6.72
C ALA A 142 9.88 -9.66 -7.13
N THR A 143 10.32 -9.50 -8.37
CA THR A 143 11.51 -10.13 -8.97
C THR A 143 12.30 -9.10 -9.77
N THR A 144 13.58 -9.38 -10.00
CA THR A 144 14.47 -8.48 -10.78
C THR A 144 14.56 -8.86 -12.25
N VAL A 145 14.18 -10.08 -12.60
CA VAL A 145 14.12 -10.59 -13.98
C VAL A 145 12.65 -10.73 -14.34
N ASP A 146 12.25 -10.11 -15.45
CA ASP A 146 10.90 -10.11 -16.04
C ASP A 146 9.77 -10.08 -14.98
N PRO A 147 9.63 -8.97 -14.24
CA PRO A 147 8.62 -8.87 -13.20
C PRO A 147 7.21 -8.94 -13.79
N GLU A 148 6.39 -9.85 -13.26
CA GLU A 148 4.96 -9.95 -13.54
C GLU A 148 4.09 -9.44 -12.38
N THR A 149 4.71 -9.12 -11.24
CA THR A 149 4.02 -8.64 -10.03
C THR A 149 4.81 -7.52 -9.39
N CYS A 150 4.10 -6.42 -9.08
CA CYS A 150 4.63 -5.28 -8.34
C CYS A 150 3.70 -4.91 -7.18
N ALA A 151 4.24 -4.22 -6.18
CA ALA A 151 3.47 -3.47 -5.19
C ALA A 151 3.80 -1.99 -5.30
N THR A 152 2.83 -1.11 -5.11
CA THR A 152 3.10 0.33 -5.08
C THR A 152 3.93 0.70 -3.84
N PHE A 153 4.74 1.75 -3.94
CA PHE A 153 5.44 2.29 -2.77
C PHE A 153 4.46 2.74 -1.69
N VAL A 154 3.27 3.22 -2.09
CA VAL A 154 2.19 3.59 -1.18
C VAL A 154 1.69 2.36 -0.41
N ALA A 155 1.45 1.23 -1.07
CA ALA A 155 1.06 -0.02 -0.41
C ALA A 155 2.13 -0.52 0.57
N LEU A 156 3.41 -0.47 0.17
CA LEU A 156 4.52 -0.90 1.03
C LEU A 156 4.71 -0.01 2.26
N GLU A 157 4.58 1.31 2.12
CA GLU A 157 4.67 2.24 3.25
C GLU A 157 3.45 2.13 4.18
N THR A 158 2.26 1.96 3.61
CA THR A 158 1.02 1.72 4.35
C THR A 158 1.13 0.43 5.17
N PHE A 159 1.58 -0.66 4.54
CA PHE A 159 1.81 -1.91 5.25
C PHE A 159 2.84 -1.77 6.38
N ARG A 160 3.97 -1.09 6.14
CA ARG A 160 4.99 -0.86 7.18
C ARG A 160 4.40 -0.14 8.40
N THR A 161 3.54 0.85 8.16
CA THR A 161 2.87 1.61 9.22
C THR A 161 1.89 0.71 9.98
N LEU A 162 1.03 -0.01 9.26
CA LEU A 162 0.05 -0.92 9.85
C LEU A 162 0.67 -2.13 10.56
N ASN A 163 1.84 -2.57 10.12
CA ASN A 163 2.58 -3.65 10.76
C ASN A 163 3.07 -3.25 12.16
N VAL A 164 3.48 -1.98 12.33
CA VAL A 164 3.94 -1.46 13.64
C VAL A 164 2.76 -1.02 14.51
N VAL A 165 1.83 -0.23 13.96
CA VAL A 165 0.74 0.39 14.72
C VAL A 165 -0.41 -0.59 14.97
N GLY A 166 -0.80 -1.33 13.94
CA GLY A 166 -1.95 -2.24 13.99
C GLY A 166 -1.58 -3.71 14.18
N ASN A 167 -0.29 -4.03 14.34
CA ASN A 167 0.23 -5.41 14.38
C ASN A 167 -0.30 -6.29 13.22
N ILE A 168 -0.52 -5.68 12.06
CA ILE A 168 -1.07 -6.38 10.89
C ILE A 168 0.05 -7.19 10.24
N ASN A 169 -0.18 -8.49 10.07
CA ASN A 169 0.74 -9.36 9.35
C ASN A 169 0.49 -9.30 7.82
N VAL A 170 1.45 -9.78 7.02
CA VAL A 170 1.38 -9.75 5.56
C VAL A 170 0.14 -10.51 5.03
N HIS A 171 -0.24 -11.62 5.67
CA HIS A 171 -1.39 -12.43 5.27
C HIS A 171 -2.69 -11.63 5.37
N ASN A 172 -2.91 -10.95 6.49
CA ASN A 172 -4.11 -10.16 6.72
C ASN A 172 -4.14 -8.92 5.83
N PHE A 173 -3.00 -8.27 5.58
CA PHE A 173 -2.93 -7.12 4.68
C PHE A 173 -3.26 -7.51 3.23
N VAL A 174 -2.64 -8.58 2.72
CA VAL A 174 -2.93 -9.09 1.37
C VAL A 174 -4.37 -9.59 1.27
N GLY A 175 -4.84 -10.34 2.27
CA GLY A 175 -6.22 -10.83 2.32
C GLY A 175 -7.27 -9.73 2.40
N ALA A 176 -6.94 -8.57 2.97
CA ALA A 176 -7.81 -7.39 2.96
C ALA A 176 -7.89 -6.79 1.56
N MET A 177 -6.75 -6.56 0.89
CA MET A 177 -6.71 -6.07 -0.49
C MET A 177 -7.48 -6.99 -1.45
N GLU A 178 -7.34 -8.32 -1.29
CA GLU A 178 -8.07 -9.30 -2.12
C GLU A 178 -9.58 -9.23 -1.93
N ARG A 179 -10.04 -9.11 -0.68
CA ARG A 179 -11.48 -8.97 -0.37
C ARG A 179 -12.04 -7.62 -0.80
N GLN A 180 -11.22 -6.57 -0.85
CA GLN A 180 -11.64 -5.28 -1.38
C GLN A 180 -11.76 -5.31 -2.91
N THR A 181 -10.85 -6.00 -3.60
CA THR A 181 -10.95 -6.23 -5.05
C THR A 181 -12.17 -7.06 -5.41
N ASP A 182 -12.38 -8.17 -4.68
CA ASP A 182 -13.44 -9.14 -4.97
C ASP A 182 -13.97 -9.73 -3.65
N PRO A 183 -14.98 -9.08 -3.05
CA PRO A 183 -15.53 -9.50 -1.76
C PRO A 183 -16.09 -10.93 -1.77
N CYS A 184 -16.62 -11.37 -2.91
CA CYS A 184 -17.23 -12.69 -3.06
C CYS A 184 -16.23 -13.75 -3.56
N GLN A 185 -15.01 -13.34 -3.94
CA GLN A 185 -13.96 -14.19 -4.51
C GLN A 185 -14.45 -15.01 -5.71
N VAL A 186 -15.31 -14.40 -6.54
CA VAL A 186 -15.97 -15.04 -7.68
C VAL A 186 -15.13 -14.93 -8.95
N GLU A 187 -14.42 -13.82 -9.14
CA GLU A 187 -13.53 -13.58 -10.30
C GLU A 187 -12.06 -13.82 -9.96
N THR A 188 -11.65 -13.51 -8.73
CA THR A 188 -10.33 -13.80 -8.19
C THR A 188 -10.43 -14.99 -7.26
N VAL A 189 -9.76 -16.08 -7.64
CA VAL A 189 -9.77 -17.32 -6.85
C VAL A 189 -9.33 -17.01 -5.40
N PRO A 190 -10.08 -17.46 -4.37
CA PRO A 190 -9.81 -17.21 -2.96
C PRO A 190 -8.37 -17.49 -2.53
N VAL A 191 -7.73 -16.57 -1.80
CA VAL A 191 -6.68 -16.95 -0.83
C VAL A 191 -7.35 -17.17 0.52
N SER A 192 -7.45 -18.45 0.91
CA SER A 192 -7.27 -18.99 2.27
C SER A 192 -7.94 -20.36 2.46
N PHE A 193 -8.81 -20.81 1.55
CA PHE A 193 -9.38 -22.16 1.60
C PHE A 193 -8.93 -22.98 0.39
N LEU A 194 -8.03 -23.93 0.66
CA LEU A 194 -7.60 -24.99 -0.24
C LEU A 194 -8.83 -25.69 -0.86
N LYS A 195 -9.16 -25.43 -2.12
CA LYS A 195 -9.96 -26.40 -2.89
C LYS A 195 -9.00 -27.44 -3.46
N ARG A 196 -8.96 -28.62 -2.83
CA ARG A 196 -8.55 -29.85 -3.52
C ARG A 196 -9.52 -30.04 -4.69
N ASN A 197 -9.02 -30.34 -5.88
CA ASN A 197 -9.90 -30.90 -6.91
C ASN A 197 -10.35 -32.31 -6.48
N GLN A 198 -11.27 -32.92 -7.23
CA GLN A 198 -11.80 -34.28 -6.97
C GLN A 198 -10.71 -35.37 -6.99
N GLU A 199 -9.49 -35.05 -7.45
CA GLU A 199 -8.33 -35.95 -7.55
C GLU A 199 -7.26 -35.64 -6.47
N GLY A 200 -7.53 -34.74 -5.52
CA GLY A 200 -6.60 -34.35 -4.46
C GLY A 200 -5.42 -33.49 -4.92
N ARG A 201 -5.39 -33.06 -6.18
CA ARG A 201 -4.34 -32.23 -6.79
C ARG A 201 -4.63 -30.74 -6.56
N LEU A 202 -3.59 -29.98 -6.26
CA LEU A 202 -3.63 -28.52 -6.20
C LEU A 202 -3.86 -27.98 -7.63
N THR A 203 -5.08 -27.55 -7.94
CA THR A 203 -5.38 -26.97 -9.27
C THR A 203 -5.07 -25.48 -9.28
N ALA A 204 -3.92 -25.16 -9.88
CA ALA A 204 -3.52 -23.96 -10.62
C ALA A 204 -4.04 -22.55 -10.20
N ARG A 205 -3.07 -21.65 -10.00
CA ARG A 205 -3.14 -20.18 -9.89
C ARG A 205 -3.53 -19.53 -8.56
N LEU A 206 -3.22 -20.19 -7.44
CA LEU A 206 -2.84 -19.44 -6.23
C LEU A 206 -1.42 -18.89 -6.44
N GLN A 207 -1.26 -17.89 -7.31
CA GLN A 207 0.03 -17.20 -7.42
C GLN A 207 0.34 -16.61 -6.05
N ASP A 208 1.59 -16.76 -5.67
CA ASP A 208 2.15 -16.58 -4.34
C ASP A 208 2.18 -15.09 -3.90
N ARG A 209 1.06 -14.35 -4.05
CA ARG A 209 0.92 -12.91 -3.78
C ARG A 209 1.34 -12.57 -2.36
N TYR A 210 0.96 -13.42 -1.40
CA TYR A 210 1.43 -13.35 -0.03
C TYR A 210 2.96 -13.39 0.06
N LYS A 211 3.66 -14.36 -0.56
CA LYS A 211 5.14 -14.41 -0.49
C LYS A 211 5.78 -13.34 -1.36
N ALA A 212 5.20 -12.96 -2.49
CA ALA A 212 5.64 -11.86 -3.32
C ALA A 212 5.63 -10.55 -2.52
N PHE A 213 4.49 -10.20 -1.93
CA PHE A 213 4.37 -9.04 -1.05
C PHE A 213 5.26 -9.17 0.19
N GLY A 214 5.34 -10.36 0.79
CA GLY A 214 6.24 -10.63 1.90
C GLY A 214 7.72 -10.44 1.55
N ARG A 215 8.13 -10.72 0.31
CA ARG A 215 9.49 -10.44 -0.18
C ARG A 215 9.69 -8.95 -0.39
N MET A 216 8.79 -8.30 -1.13
CA MET A 216 8.85 -6.86 -1.42
C MET A 216 8.87 -6.03 -0.14
N SER A 217 7.97 -6.31 0.83
CA SER A 217 7.91 -5.62 2.11
C SER A 217 9.18 -5.76 2.95
N ARG A 218 9.80 -6.95 2.98
CA ARG A 218 11.09 -7.17 3.67
C ARG A 218 12.23 -6.39 3.01
N GLN A 219 12.36 -6.48 1.69
CA GLN A 219 13.40 -5.76 0.95
C GLN A 219 13.21 -4.25 1.06
N TYR A 220 12.00 -3.74 0.82
CA TYR A 220 11.67 -2.33 0.98
C TYR A 220 11.94 -1.84 2.39
N SER A 221 11.65 -2.67 3.40
CA SER A 221 11.93 -2.33 4.80
C SER A 221 13.41 -2.19 5.10
N PHE A 222 14.23 -3.07 4.53
CA PHE A 222 15.68 -2.96 4.58
C PHE A 222 16.14 -1.67 3.90
N LEU A 223 15.71 -1.40 2.66
CA LEU A 223 16.10 -0.20 1.92
C LEU A 223 15.71 1.09 2.64
N LYS A 224 14.53 1.15 3.27
CA LYS A 224 14.11 2.29 4.09
C LYS A 224 15.00 2.48 5.32
N ARG A 225 15.47 1.39 5.96
CA ARG A 225 16.44 1.46 7.06
C ARG A 225 17.77 2.04 6.56
N MET A 226 18.28 1.55 5.44
CA MET A 226 19.51 2.04 4.83
C MET A 226 19.44 3.52 4.45
N LYS A 227 18.30 3.94 3.86
CA LYS A 227 18.04 5.34 3.53
C LYS A 227 18.02 6.23 4.77
N ARG A 228 17.36 5.80 5.86
CA ARG A 228 17.30 6.55 7.12
C ARG A 228 18.66 6.67 7.80
N ALA A 229 19.51 5.66 7.70
CA ALA A 229 20.87 5.68 8.21
C ALA A 229 21.87 6.45 7.32
N GLY A 230 21.39 7.15 6.27
CA GLY A 230 22.24 7.98 5.41
C GLY A 230 23.19 7.19 4.51
N ARG A 231 23.02 5.87 4.37
CA ARG A 231 23.97 5.00 3.65
C ARG A 231 24.07 5.24 2.16
N ALA A 232 23.14 6.02 1.60
CA ALA A 232 23.23 6.48 0.22
C ALA A 232 24.38 7.49 0.00
N HIS A 233 24.90 8.10 1.07
CA HIS A 233 25.97 9.10 1.02
C HIS A 233 27.34 8.54 1.44
N ASP A 234 27.42 7.24 1.77
CA ASP A 234 28.68 6.60 2.12
C ASP A 234 29.45 6.19 0.86
N ASN A 235 30.78 6.31 0.89
CA ASN A 235 31.65 6.09 -0.27
C ASN A 235 31.62 4.64 -0.78
N GLY A 236 31.39 3.66 0.11
CA GLY A 236 31.22 2.26 -0.25
C GLY A 236 29.77 1.81 -0.48
N LEU A 237 28.84 2.76 -0.50
CA LEU A 237 27.40 2.55 -0.70
C LEU A 237 26.81 1.53 0.30
N LEU A 238 25.90 0.68 -0.18
CA LEU A 238 25.25 -0.36 0.62
C LEU A 238 26.22 -1.48 1.02
N ALA A 239 27.26 -1.74 0.21
CA ALA A 239 28.16 -2.88 0.39
C ALA A 239 29.16 -2.68 1.55
N SER A 240 29.53 -1.44 1.85
CA SER A 240 30.40 -1.11 2.99
C SER A 240 29.70 -1.11 4.33
N THR A 241 28.36 -1.26 4.38
CA THR A 241 27.63 -1.15 5.65
C THR A 241 27.92 -2.33 6.55
N GLN A 242 28.54 -2.06 7.70
CA GLN A 242 28.85 -3.08 8.71
C GLN A 242 27.66 -3.36 9.64
N ASN A 243 27.74 -4.49 10.35
CA ASN A 243 26.76 -4.84 11.36
C ASN A 243 26.70 -3.77 12.46
N GLY A 244 25.50 -3.27 12.74
CA GLY A 244 25.26 -2.25 13.77
C GLY A 244 25.29 -0.80 13.25
N GLU A 245 25.78 -0.53 12.04
CA GLU A 245 25.87 0.86 11.54
C GLU A 245 24.52 1.52 11.22
N CYS A 246 23.47 0.70 11.07
CA CYS A 246 22.09 1.17 10.92
C CYS A 246 21.28 1.04 12.22
N ALA A 247 21.92 0.66 13.34
CA ALA A 247 21.25 0.55 14.62
C ALA A 247 21.00 1.95 15.19
N VAL A 248 19.78 2.16 15.68
CA VAL A 248 19.46 3.34 16.49
C VAL A 248 19.75 3.03 17.95
N LEU A 249 20.32 3.98 18.67
CA LEU A 249 20.51 3.85 20.11
C LEU A 249 19.13 3.73 20.76
N CYS A 250 18.93 2.64 21.50
CA CYS A 250 17.74 2.46 22.30
C CYS A 250 17.81 3.40 23.51
N TRP A 251 16.83 4.30 23.64
CA TRP A 251 16.76 5.26 24.76
C TRP A 251 16.62 4.59 26.13
N THR A 252 16.05 3.39 26.17
CA THR A 252 15.88 2.60 27.40
C THR A 252 17.09 1.71 27.71
N CYS A 253 18.02 1.53 26.78
CA CYS A 253 19.25 0.79 27.09
C CYS A 253 20.18 1.65 27.96
N PRO A 254 20.92 1.06 28.91
CA PRO A 254 21.88 1.79 29.72
C PRO A 254 23.04 2.32 28.85
N HIS A 255 23.23 3.64 28.87
CA HIS A 255 24.29 4.34 28.15
C HIS A 255 25.03 5.28 29.12
N ASP A 256 26.29 4.96 29.36
CA ASP A 256 27.24 5.82 30.08
C ASP A 256 27.23 7.25 29.59
N GLY A 257 27.15 8.20 30.53
CA GLY A 257 27.21 9.63 30.23
C GLY A 257 26.06 10.15 29.37
N LYS A 258 25.00 9.35 29.15
CA LYS A 258 23.79 9.78 28.43
C LYS A 258 22.54 9.68 29.30
N ASN A 259 22.24 8.48 29.81
CA ASN A 259 21.03 8.21 30.59
C ASN A 259 21.32 7.45 31.89
N LEU A 260 22.59 7.35 32.28
CA LEU A 260 23.03 6.84 33.58
C LEU A 260 23.68 7.98 34.37
N PRO A 261 23.45 8.07 35.69
CA PRO A 261 24.09 9.06 36.54
C PRO A 261 25.59 8.80 36.66
N GLU A 262 26.35 9.83 37.00
CA GLU A 262 27.77 9.69 37.29
C GLU A 262 27.97 8.77 38.52
N GLY A 263 28.99 7.91 38.49
CA GLY A 263 29.24 6.93 39.55
C GLY A 263 28.25 5.76 39.62
N TRP A 264 27.41 5.54 38.59
CA TRP A 264 26.46 4.41 38.58
C TRP A 264 27.12 3.03 38.70
N ARG A 265 28.42 2.90 38.41
CA ARG A 265 29.16 1.64 38.58
C ARG A 265 29.60 1.38 40.02
N ASP A 266 29.63 2.42 40.84
CA ASP A 266 30.13 2.37 42.21
C ASP A 266 29.03 1.97 43.21
N VAL A 267 27.76 1.98 42.77
CA VAL A 267 26.64 1.41 43.54
C VAL A 267 26.57 -0.10 43.41
N ALA A 268 26.00 -0.74 44.44
CA ALA A 268 25.84 -2.20 44.48
C ALA A 268 25.11 -2.71 43.23
N PRO A 269 25.47 -3.90 42.70
CA PRO A 269 24.97 -4.42 41.41
C PRO A 269 23.45 -4.34 41.24
N GLU A 270 22.70 -4.55 42.31
CA GLU A 270 21.24 -4.48 42.36
C GLU A 270 20.66 -3.06 42.11
N PHE A 271 21.44 -2.00 42.28
CA PHE A 271 21.00 -0.60 42.14
C PHE A 271 21.55 0.11 40.90
N GLN A 272 22.50 -0.48 40.19
CA GLN A 272 23.24 0.14 39.07
C GLN A 272 22.36 0.70 37.94
N PHE A 273 21.18 0.09 37.70
CA PHE A 273 20.25 0.49 36.62
C PHE A 273 18.91 1.01 37.13
N VAL A 274 18.71 1.09 38.44
CA VAL A 274 17.45 1.59 39.05
C VAL A 274 17.13 3.05 38.64
N PRO A 275 18.11 3.97 38.55
CA PRO A 275 17.85 5.35 38.10
C PRO A 275 17.30 5.43 36.67
N LEU A 276 17.75 4.54 35.79
CA LEU A 276 17.30 4.45 34.40
C LEU A 276 15.80 4.11 34.31
N ILE A 277 15.32 3.25 35.20
CA ILE A 277 13.90 2.84 35.25
C ILE A 277 13.04 4.05 35.62
N ASN A 278 13.42 4.83 36.64
CA ASN A 278 12.62 5.99 37.08
C ASN A 278 12.55 7.11 36.03
N GLU A 279 13.68 7.45 35.39
CA GLU A 279 13.74 8.46 34.32
C GLU A 279 12.94 8.04 33.07
N VAL A 280 13.05 6.78 32.64
CA VAL A 280 12.28 6.25 31.51
C VAL A 280 10.77 6.22 31.83
N PHE A 281 10.39 5.89 33.07
CA PHE A 281 8.99 5.99 33.51
C PHE A 281 8.46 7.42 33.47
N HIS A 282 9.25 8.42 33.88
CA HIS A 282 8.87 9.82 33.80
C HIS A 282 8.74 10.30 32.36
N VAL A 283 9.69 9.99 31.46
CA VAL A 283 9.61 10.36 30.04
C VAL A 283 8.44 9.69 29.34
N LEU A 284 8.17 8.41 29.63
CA LEU A 284 6.98 7.72 29.13
C LEU A 284 5.70 8.37 29.64
N MET A 285 5.60 8.70 30.94
CA MET A 285 4.44 9.43 31.50
C MET A 285 4.25 10.81 30.87
N PHE A 286 5.32 11.57 30.63
CA PHE A 286 5.24 12.88 30.00
C PHE A 286 4.75 12.80 28.54
N LEU A 287 5.18 11.79 27.77
CA LEU A 287 4.67 11.55 26.41
C LEU A 287 3.19 11.15 26.42
N THR A 288 2.72 10.39 27.41
CA THR A 288 1.29 10.06 27.55
C THR A 288 0.46 11.29 27.93
N VAL A 289 0.99 12.19 28.78
CA VAL A 289 0.31 13.41 29.22
C VAL A 289 0.25 14.49 28.13
N VAL A 290 1.25 14.57 27.24
CA VAL A 290 1.23 15.52 26.11
C VAL A 290 0.28 15.07 24.99
N VAL A 291 -0.01 13.77 24.85
CA VAL A 291 -0.95 13.24 23.84
C VAL A 291 -2.39 13.19 24.34
N LEU A 292 -2.63 13.12 25.65
CA LEU A 292 -3.97 13.14 26.24
C LEU A 292 -4.06 14.29 27.23
N GLY A 293 -4.47 15.45 26.72
CA GLY A 293 -4.87 16.59 27.54
C GLY A 293 -6.10 16.26 28.38
N SER A 294 -5.92 15.60 29.52
CA SER A 294 -6.79 15.73 30.68
C SER A 294 -6.12 15.12 31.91
N SER A 295 -6.08 15.95 32.95
CA SER A 295 -5.60 15.66 34.28
C SER A 295 -6.47 14.62 34.99
N THR A 296 -6.00 13.38 35.08
CA THR A 296 -6.34 12.49 36.21
C THR A 296 -5.14 11.60 36.52
N CYS A 297 -4.53 11.89 37.67
CA CYS A 297 -3.39 11.17 38.24
C CYS A 297 -3.87 9.80 38.75
N CYS A 298 -3.54 8.71 38.05
CA CYS A 298 -3.65 7.37 38.61
C CYS A 298 -2.34 7.00 39.31
N SER A 299 -2.31 7.19 40.63
CA SER A 299 -1.22 6.71 41.49
C SER A 299 -1.24 5.18 41.55
N TRP A 300 -0.31 4.52 40.87
CA TRP A 300 -0.04 3.10 41.11
C TRP A 300 0.97 2.98 42.25
N ARG A 301 0.49 2.66 43.45
CA ARG A 301 1.33 2.29 44.60
C ARG A 301 1.80 0.85 44.39
N TRP A 302 3.11 0.66 44.24
CA TRP A 302 3.73 -0.64 44.34
C TRP A 302 3.88 -1.02 45.81
N THR A 303 3.22 -2.08 46.26
CA THR A 303 3.55 -2.76 47.52
C THR A 303 4.58 -3.84 47.22
N PRO A 304 5.75 -3.86 47.89
CA PRO A 304 6.70 -4.95 47.74
C PRO A 304 6.16 -6.17 48.50
N THR A 305 5.94 -7.27 47.81
CA THR A 305 5.71 -8.58 48.45
C THR A 305 7.05 -9.14 48.89
N SER A 306 7.26 -9.19 50.21
CA SER A 306 8.30 -9.99 50.85
C SER A 306 7.85 -11.44 51.00
N ALA A 307 8.59 -12.38 50.42
CA ALA A 307 8.97 -13.69 50.96
C ALA A 307 9.95 -14.36 49.99
#